data_AF-A0A0C9Z107-F1
#
_entry.id   AF-A0A0C9Z107-F1
#
_cell.length_a   1.000
_cell.length_b   1.000
_cell.length_c   1.000
_cell.angle_alpha   90.00
_cell.angle_beta   90.00
_cell.angle_gamma   90.00
#
_symmetry.space_group_name_H-M   'P 1'
#
loop_
_entity.id
_entity.type
_entity.pdbx_description
1 polymer ?
#
loop_
_entity_poly.entity_id
_entity_poly.type
_entity_poly.pdbx_seq_one_letter_code
_entity_poly.pdbx_strand_id
1 'polypeptide(L)'
;MSLIVTNRILVHTPNVTLAALARSHSTSPYGRSHIRKKHPRSLPAPVVPHFPQQVIRADGSTFIHWITSPRSRIVLTRDTTNHPLWNATERLCGGSAVLTQDEED
;
A
#
# COMPACT_ATOMS: atom_id res chain seq x y z
N MET A 1 25.38 84.96 10.41
CA MET A 1 24.60 84.41 11.54
C MET A 1 23.14 84.35 11.12
N SER A 2 22.66 83.17 10.69
CA SER A 2 21.24 82.89 10.48
C SER A 2 21.04 81.39 10.71
N LEU A 3 20.23 81.05 11.71
CA LEU A 3 19.81 79.70 12.06
C LEU A 3 18.49 79.43 11.33
N ILE A 4 18.42 78.33 10.57
CA ILE A 4 17.15 77.78 10.11
C ILE A 4 17.02 76.37 10.69
N VAL A 5 16.16 76.28 11.70
CA VAL A 5 15.66 75.06 12.32
C VAL A 5 14.77 74.34 11.30
N THR A 6 15.00 73.06 11.06
CA THR A 6 14.02 72.18 10.43
C THR A 6 13.87 70.90 11.24
N ASN A 7 12.79 70.85 12.02
CA ASN A 7 12.28 69.64 12.65
C ASN A 7 11.78 68.69 11.56
N ARG A 8 12.48 67.57 11.33
CA ARG A 8 11.92 66.41 10.61
C ARG A 8 11.57 65.33 11.62
N ILE A 9 10.29 65.28 11.98
CA ILE A 9 9.70 64.17 12.71
C ILE A 9 9.64 62.98 11.75
N LEU A 10 10.47 61.97 12.01
CA LEU A 10 10.47 60.71 11.28
C LEU A 10 9.42 59.80 11.94
N VAL A 11 8.22 59.76 11.35
CA VAL A 11 7.16 58.84 11.77
C VAL A 11 7.58 57.43 11.36
N HIS A 12 8.04 56.62 12.31
CA HIS A 12 8.30 55.21 12.11
C HIS A 12 6.96 54.45 12.19
N THR A 13 6.39 54.10 11.04
CA THR A 13 5.31 53.12 11.00
C THR A 13 5.93 51.72 11.07
N PRO A 14 5.60 50.88 12.06
CA PRO A 14 5.95 49.47 11.97
C PRO A 14 5.01 48.84 10.93
N ASN A 15 5.60 48.44 9.81
CA ASN A 15 4.95 47.58 8.81
C ASN A 15 4.69 46.22 9.48
N VAL A 16 3.52 46.07 10.10
CA VAL A 16 3.04 44.78 10.61
C VAL A 16 2.62 43.97 9.40
N THR A 17 3.59 43.32 8.77
CA THR A 17 3.32 42.25 7.82
C THR A 17 2.67 41.11 8.60
N LEU A 18 1.35 40.97 8.43
CA LEU A 18 0.60 39.77 8.80
C LEU A 18 1.10 38.61 7.93
N ALA A 19 2.31 38.13 8.19
CA ALA A 19 2.79 36.87 7.69
C ALA A 19 1.90 35.81 8.32
N ALA A 20 0.90 35.39 7.55
CA ALA A 20 -0.01 34.32 7.89
C ALA A 20 0.75 33.21 8.60
N LEU A 21 0.24 32.81 9.77
CA LEU A 21 0.75 31.73 10.59
C LEU A 21 0.48 30.37 9.90
N ALA A 22 0.88 30.22 8.63
CA ALA A 22 0.78 28.99 7.89
C ALA A 22 1.88 28.07 8.43
N ARG A 23 1.52 27.20 9.38
CA ARG A 23 2.41 26.13 9.82
C ARG A 23 2.78 25.30 8.59
N SER A 24 4.07 25.18 8.29
CA SER A 24 4.58 24.35 7.19
C SER A 24 4.08 22.89 7.29
N HIS A 25 3.69 22.44 8.48
CA HIS A 25 3.17 21.10 8.76
C HIS A 25 1.70 21.14 9.24
N SER A 26 0.80 20.53 8.45
CA SER A 26 -0.55 20.19 8.90
C SER A 26 -0.48 19.10 9.98
N THR A 27 -1.18 19.32 11.10
CA THR A 27 -1.37 18.32 12.16
C THR A 27 -2.68 17.55 12.00
N SER A 28 -3.44 17.76 10.93
CA SER A 28 -4.73 17.10 10.77
C SER A 28 -4.57 15.58 10.61
N PRO A 29 -5.53 14.77 11.09
CA PRO A 29 -5.46 13.30 11.04
C PRO A 29 -5.37 12.74 9.61
N TYR A 30 -5.72 13.56 8.61
CA TYR A 30 -5.85 13.15 7.22
C TYR A 30 -4.93 13.91 6.27
N GLY A 31 -4.14 14.88 6.76
CA GLY A 31 -3.47 15.87 5.89
C GLY A 31 -1.95 15.77 5.78
N ARG A 32 -1.27 15.00 6.63
CA ARG A 32 0.18 14.74 6.54
C ARG A 32 0.51 13.59 7.48
N SER A 33 1.24 12.57 7.03
CA SER A 33 1.60 11.47 7.93
C SER A 33 2.38 12.03 9.14
N HIS A 34 1.83 11.87 10.35
CA HIS A 34 2.52 12.24 11.61
C HIS A 34 3.77 11.38 11.87
N ILE A 35 3.98 10.37 11.02
CA ILE A 35 5.14 9.49 11.04
C ILE A 35 6.38 10.32 10.67
N ARG A 36 7.18 10.64 11.68
CA ARG A 36 8.50 11.24 11.49
C ARG A 36 9.34 10.28 10.65
N LYS A 37 9.92 10.78 9.54
CA LYS A 37 10.84 10.00 8.72
C LYS A 37 12.04 9.59 9.58
N LYS A 38 12.30 8.28 9.70
CA LYS A 38 13.46 7.78 10.44
C LYS A 38 14.75 8.14 9.70
N HIS A 39 15.83 8.35 10.45
CA HIS A 39 17.16 8.58 9.90
C HIS A 39 17.60 7.42 8.99
N PRO A 40 18.43 7.68 7.96
CA PRO A 40 18.96 6.63 7.09
C PRO A 40 19.69 5.60 7.94
N ARG A 41 19.37 4.31 7.74
CA ARG A 41 19.99 3.22 8.48
C ARG A 41 21.40 3.00 7.93
N SER A 42 22.38 2.83 8.82
CA SER A 42 23.77 2.53 8.44
C SER A 42 23.98 1.09 7.93
N LEU A 43 22.99 0.22 8.12
CA LEU A 43 23.05 -1.20 7.82
C LEU A 43 22.09 -1.57 6.68
N PRO A 44 22.37 -2.66 5.93
CA PRO A 44 21.46 -3.16 4.91
C PRO A 44 20.10 -3.52 5.50
N ALA A 45 19.07 -3.50 4.66
CA ALA A 45 17.74 -3.93 5.07
C ALA A 45 17.78 -5.40 5.54
N PRO A 46 17.06 -5.76 6.62
CA PRO A 46 17.00 -7.13 7.07
C PRO A 46 16.33 -8.01 6.00
N VAL A 47 16.77 -9.27 5.93
CA VAL A 47 16.12 -10.28 5.08
C VAL A 47 14.77 -10.65 5.69
N VAL A 48 13.72 -10.66 4.87
CA VAL A 48 12.38 -11.04 5.31
C VAL A 48 12.27 -12.57 5.34
N PRO A 49 11.80 -13.19 6.43
CA PRO A 49 11.64 -14.63 6.48
C PRO A 49 10.52 -15.07 5.53
N HIS A 50 10.77 -16.17 4.83
CA HIS A 50 9.77 -16.84 4.01
C HIS A 50 9.43 -18.20 4.63
N PHE A 51 8.14 -18.49 4.67
CA PHE A 51 7.57 -19.71 5.18
C PHE A 51 6.91 -20.47 4.03
N PRO A 52 7.11 -21.79 3.95
CA PRO A 52 6.37 -22.61 3.00
C PRO A 52 4.91 -22.68 3.43
N GLN A 53 4.00 -22.40 2.50
CA GLN A 53 2.56 -22.53 2.70
C GLN A 53 1.96 -23.45 1.64
N GLN A 54 1.19 -24.43 2.10
CA GLN A 54 0.36 -25.27 1.26
C GLN A 54 -0.97 -24.57 0.97
N VAL A 55 -1.24 -24.33 -0.30
CA VAL A 55 -2.49 -23.75 -0.79
C VAL A 55 -3.32 -24.86 -1.39
N ILE A 56 -4.57 -24.98 -0.92
CA ILE A 56 -5.56 -25.91 -1.45
C ILE A 56 -6.57 -25.09 -2.25
N ARG A 57 -6.68 -25.39 -3.54
CA ARG A 57 -7.60 -24.75 -4.49
C ARG A 57 -9.00 -25.36 -4.42
N ALA A 58 -9.96 -24.74 -5.08
CA ALA A 58 -11.36 -25.17 -5.04
C ALA A 58 -11.60 -26.52 -5.74
N ASP A 59 -10.76 -26.88 -6.72
CA ASP A 59 -10.71 -28.18 -7.39
C ASP A 59 -10.07 -29.29 -6.52
N GLY A 60 -9.52 -28.94 -5.34
CA GLY A 60 -8.81 -29.85 -4.45
C GLY A 60 -7.32 -30.01 -4.77
N SER A 61 -6.84 -29.41 -5.87
CA SER A 61 -5.41 -29.43 -6.19
C SER A 61 -4.61 -28.59 -5.21
N THR A 62 -3.32 -28.93 -5.04
CA THR A 62 -2.47 -28.30 -4.04
C THR A 62 -1.12 -27.90 -4.58
N PHE A 63 -0.61 -26.75 -4.14
CA PHE A 63 0.75 -26.32 -4.42
C PHE A 63 1.39 -25.68 -3.18
N ILE A 64 2.72 -25.60 -3.19
CA ILE A 64 3.52 -24.97 -2.13
C ILE A 64 4.07 -23.65 -2.66
N HIS A 65 3.85 -22.56 -1.92
CA HIS A 65 4.46 -21.27 -2.21
C HIS A 65 5.19 -20.68 -0.98
N TRP A 66 6.12 -19.76 -1.23
CA TRP A 66 6.92 -19.14 -0.18
C TRP A 66 6.39 -17.73 0.12
N ILE A 67 5.82 -17.56 1.31
CA ILE A 67 5.16 -16.32 1.74
C ILE A 67 5.73 -15.81 3.06
N THR A 68 5.46 -14.57 3.40
CA THR A 68 6.00 -13.95 4.63
C THR A 68 5.09 -14.13 5.84
N SER A 69 3.87 -14.63 5.64
CA SER A 69 2.95 -14.93 6.74
C SER A 69 3.21 -16.33 7.30
N PRO A 70 3.21 -16.52 8.63
CA PRO A 70 3.57 -17.78 9.28
C PRO A 70 2.45 -18.85 9.22
N ARG A 71 1.57 -18.79 8.21
CA ARG A 71 0.47 -19.74 8.04
C ARG A 71 0.89 -20.89 7.12
N SER A 72 0.96 -22.10 7.66
CA SER A 72 1.38 -23.29 6.91
C SER A 72 0.36 -23.80 5.89
N ARG A 73 -0.94 -23.55 6.10
CA ARG A 73 -2.01 -24.06 5.23
C ARG A 73 -3.10 -23.02 5.01
N ILE A 74 -3.58 -22.92 3.77
CA ILE A 74 -4.73 -22.09 3.41
C ILE A 74 -5.61 -22.83 2.39
N VAL A 75 -6.93 -22.73 2.58
CA VAL A 75 -7.93 -23.27 1.66
C VAL A 75 -8.61 -22.09 0.97
N LEU A 76 -8.62 -22.09 -0.35
CA LEU A 76 -9.23 -21.04 -1.15
C LEU A 76 -10.65 -21.43 -1.53
N THR A 77 -11.62 -20.60 -1.11
CA THR A 77 -13.02 -20.76 -1.54
C THR A 77 -13.26 -20.21 -2.95
N ARG A 78 -12.50 -19.20 -3.36
CA ARG A 78 -12.60 -18.54 -4.67
C ARG A 78 -11.22 -18.40 -5.28
N ASP A 79 -11.03 -18.95 -6.47
CA ASP A 79 -9.77 -18.94 -7.20
C ASP A 79 -10.01 -19.02 -8.72
N THR A 80 -8.94 -19.17 -9.49
CA THR A 80 -9.03 -19.28 -10.95
C THR A 80 -9.72 -20.57 -11.42
N THR A 81 -9.79 -21.62 -10.59
CA THR A 81 -10.39 -22.93 -10.95
C THR A 81 -11.90 -22.93 -10.85
N ASN A 82 -12.50 -21.99 -10.10
CA ASN A 82 -13.96 -21.90 -9.99
C ASN A 82 -14.56 -20.58 -10.49
N HIS A 83 -13.73 -19.66 -11.00
CA HIS A 83 -14.17 -18.35 -11.45
C HIS A 83 -14.61 -18.35 -12.93
N PRO A 84 -15.81 -17.79 -13.26
CA PRO A 84 -16.42 -17.87 -14.60
C PRO A 84 -15.54 -17.41 -15.74
N LEU A 85 -14.75 -16.36 -15.51
CA LEU A 85 -13.90 -15.76 -16.54
C LEU A 85 -12.82 -16.73 -17.04
N TRP A 86 -12.27 -17.57 -16.15
CA TRP A 86 -11.19 -18.48 -16.49
C TRP A 86 -11.68 -19.84 -16.98
N ASN A 87 -12.90 -20.26 -16.59
CA ASN A 87 -13.50 -21.54 -17.00
C ASN A 87 -14.78 -21.32 -17.83
N ALA A 88 -14.73 -20.37 -18.77
CA ALA A 88 -15.88 -20.02 -19.60
C ALA A 88 -16.32 -21.21 -20.50
N THR A 89 -15.37 -21.99 -20.99
CA THR A 89 -15.62 -23.15 -21.86
C THR A 89 -16.38 -24.27 -21.14
N GLU A 90 -16.01 -24.59 -19.91
CA GLU A 90 -16.71 -25.60 -19.10
C GLU A 90 -18.17 -25.22 -18.84
N ARG A 91 -18.45 -23.92 -18.72
CA ARG A 91 -19.80 -23.40 -18.47
C ARG A 91 -20.64 -23.26 -19.74
N LEU A 92 -20.00 -22.97 -20.88
CA LEU A 92 -20.67 -22.79 -22.15
C LEU A 92 -20.90 -24.13 -22.89
N CYS A 93 -19.94 -25.05 -22.83
CA CYS A 93 -20.02 -26.35 -23.51
C CYS A 93 -20.55 -27.49 -22.63
N GLY A 94 -20.82 -27.26 -21.34
CA GLY A 94 -21.33 -28.30 -20.43
C GLY A 94 -20.35 -29.46 -20.28
N GLY A 95 -19.36 -29.29 -19.40
CA GLY A 95 -18.26 -30.22 -19.08
C GLY A 95 -18.33 -31.63 -19.68
N SER A 96 -17.56 -31.90 -20.74
CA SER A 96 -17.15 -33.25 -21.10
C SER A 96 -15.70 -33.46 -20.68
N ALA A 97 -15.49 -34.37 -19.73
CA ALA A 97 -14.26 -35.16 -19.54
C ALA A 97 -14.36 -35.95 -18.23
N VAL A 98 -15.39 -36.78 -18.08
CA VAL A 98 -15.19 -38.04 -17.37
C VAL A 98 -14.59 -38.97 -18.43
N LEU A 99 -13.27 -39.00 -18.54
CA LEU A 99 -12.57 -40.10 -19.18
C LEU A 99 -12.63 -41.26 -18.18
N THR A 100 -13.71 -42.02 -18.25
CA THR A 100 -13.69 -43.41 -17.78
C THR A 100 -12.73 -44.13 -18.72
N GLN A 101 -11.51 -44.38 -18.26
CA GLN A 101 -10.71 -45.47 -18.84
C GLN A 101 -11.38 -46.74 -18.33
N ASP A 102 -12.25 -47.30 -19.16
CA ASP A 102 -12.75 -48.65 -19.00
C ASP A 102 -11.53 -49.59 -18.97
N GLU A 103 -11.35 -50.30 -17.85
CA GLU A 103 -10.39 -51.40 -17.77
C GLU A 103 -10.85 -52.50 -18.73
N GLU A 104 -9.99 -52.85 -19.68
CA GLU A 104 -10.11 -54.03 -20.55
C GLU A 104 -9.74 -55.31 -19.77
N ASP A 105 -10.55 -56.36 -19.98
CA ASP A 105 -10.45 -57.73 -19.45
C ASP A 105 -9.11 -58.45 -19.76
#